data_AF-A0A7J4T8F6-F1
#
_entry.id   AF-A0A7J4T8F6-F1
#
_cell.length_a   1.000
_cell.length_b   1.000
_cell.length_c   1.000
_cell.angle_alpha   90.00
_cell.angle_beta   90.00
_cell.angle_gamma   90.00
#
_symmetry.space_group_name_H-M   'P 1'
#
loop_
_entity.id
_entity.type
_entity.pdbx_description
1 polymer ?
#
loop_
_entity_poly.entity_id
_entity_poly.type
_entity_poly.pdbx_seq_one_letter_code
_entity_poly.pdbx_strand_id
1 'polypeptide(L)'
;MPCNRGYITNWNWTEAQRPITDLRTIFLSLKQLGIQWLNAPQLIVDWHNLRNSISSNQSSADRIIALTKLENLVKEIQKLDNSDVNLSNGIQMSWRNGSFSIGKQETVRRGEQSQTREIVSNFVSEFDSAYASVEGEMRNELENIIADIESGKSQLAAEEIEVQRARIQTEREALSKSRQQLREQRMKHVESVGEELGYAVRKQRIGKKIKYVLVRNP
;
A
#
# COMPACT_ATOMS: atom_id res chain seq x y z
N MET A 1 50.48 13.07 3.30
CA MET A 1 49.10 13.50 2.96
C MET A 1 48.20 12.26 3.02
N PRO A 2 47.18 12.19 3.89
CA PRO A 2 46.25 11.08 3.85
C PRO A 2 45.32 11.28 2.64
N CYS A 3 45.36 10.34 1.69
CA CYS A 3 44.43 10.34 0.57
C CYS A 3 43.00 10.28 1.11
N ASN A 4 42.17 11.26 0.74
CA ASN A 4 40.72 11.23 0.98
C ASN A 4 40.16 10.00 0.26
N ARG A 5 39.99 8.89 0.98
CA ARG A 5 39.25 7.72 0.48
C ARG A 5 37.79 8.14 0.44
N GLY A 6 37.36 8.66 -0.73
CA GLY A 6 36.00 9.12 -0.94
C GLY A 6 34.99 8.06 -0.55
N TYR A 7 33.96 8.48 0.20
CA TYR A 7 32.77 7.69 0.44
C TYR A 7 31.88 7.77 -0.78
N ILE A 8 31.22 6.67 -1.12
CA ILE A 8 30.15 6.64 -2.12
C ILE A 8 28.84 6.49 -1.36
N THR A 9 27.89 7.38 -1.63
CA THR A 9 26.52 7.30 -1.13
C THR A 9 25.61 6.82 -2.24
N ASN A 10 25.13 5.59 -2.13
CA ASN A 10 24.19 5.00 -3.10
C ASN A 10 22.94 4.48 -2.36
N TRP A 11 21.81 4.45 -3.04
CA TRP A 11 20.64 3.76 -2.52
C TRP A 11 20.58 2.34 -3.08
N ASN A 12 20.49 1.35 -2.20
CA ASN A 12 20.17 -0.01 -2.60
C ASN A 12 18.64 -0.16 -2.57
N TRP A 13 18.02 -0.09 -3.74
CA TRP A 13 16.57 -0.28 -3.90
C TRP A 13 16.27 -1.73 -4.30
N THR A 14 15.24 -2.29 -3.68
CA THR A 14 14.63 -3.56 -4.03
C THR A 14 13.14 -3.32 -4.21
N GLU A 15 12.55 -3.76 -5.33
CA GLU A 15 11.10 -3.70 -5.50
C GLU A 15 10.44 -4.62 -4.46
N ALA A 16 9.37 -4.16 -3.83
CA ALA A 16 8.58 -5.06 -2.99
C ALA A 16 8.03 -6.22 -3.83
N GLN A 17 7.98 -7.42 -3.26
CA GLN A 17 7.49 -8.58 -4.00
C GLN A 17 5.98 -8.50 -4.23
N ARG A 18 5.28 -7.75 -3.36
CA ARG A 18 3.86 -7.48 -3.49
C ARG A 18 3.59 -6.08 -4.06
N PRO A 19 2.47 -5.90 -4.77
CA PRO A 19 2.02 -4.58 -5.19
C PRO A 19 1.45 -3.81 -4.00
N ILE A 20 2.35 -3.26 -3.19
CA ILE A 20 2.01 -2.41 -2.05
C ILE A 20 1.46 -1.12 -2.62
N THR A 21 0.21 -0.82 -2.31
CA THR A 21 -0.55 0.25 -2.97
C THR A 21 -1.55 0.97 -2.07
N ASP A 22 -1.74 0.49 -0.83
CA ASP A 22 -2.60 1.12 0.18
C ASP A 22 -1.75 1.60 1.37
N LEU A 23 -1.73 2.92 1.58
CA LEU A 23 -1.00 3.55 2.69
C LEU A 23 -1.49 3.11 4.07
N ARG A 24 -2.78 2.74 4.20
CA ARG A 24 -3.36 2.25 5.47
C ARG A 24 -2.76 0.90 5.84
N THR A 25 -2.68 0.00 4.86
CA THR A 25 -2.07 -1.32 5.04
C THR A 25 -0.58 -1.19 5.32
N ILE A 26 0.14 -0.26 4.65
CA ILE A 26 1.54 0.05 4.99
C ILE A 26 1.66 0.45 6.44
N PHE A 27 0.86 1.41 6.89
CA PHE A 27 0.91 1.92 8.26
C PHE A 27 0.69 0.83 9.31
N LEU A 28 -0.32 -0.03 9.10
CA LEU A 28 -0.58 -1.17 9.98
C LEU A 28 0.54 -2.21 9.96
N SER A 29 1.10 -2.50 8.79
CA SER A 29 2.21 -3.45 8.64
C SER A 29 3.46 -2.96 9.37
N LEU A 30 3.78 -1.67 9.24
CA LEU A 30 4.89 -1.06 9.97
C LEU A 30 4.67 -1.12 11.49
N LYS A 31 3.44 -0.86 11.96
CA LYS A 31 3.09 -1.02 13.37
C LYS A 31 3.26 -2.46 13.86
N GLN A 32 2.85 -3.46 13.07
CA GLN A 32 3.01 -4.87 13.41
C GLN A 32 4.49 -5.25 13.55
N LEU A 33 5.36 -4.66 12.73
CA LEU A 33 6.81 -4.85 12.79
C LEU A 33 7.51 -3.99 13.87
N GLY A 34 6.78 -3.15 14.61
CA GLY A 34 7.37 -2.23 15.60
C GLY A 34 8.18 -1.10 14.99
N ILE A 35 7.96 -0.78 13.70
CA ILE A 35 8.70 0.23 12.94
C ILE A 35 7.84 1.47 12.78
N GLN A 36 8.44 2.64 12.97
CA GLN A 36 7.72 3.91 12.89
C GLN A 36 7.89 4.53 11.51
N TRP A 37 6.78 4.94 10.90
CA TRP A 37 6.79 5.90 9.79
C TRP A 37 6.98 7.29 10.39
N LEU A 38 8.18 7.86 10.19
CA LEU A 38 8.64 9.08 10.88
C LEU A 38 7.72 10.30 10.64
N ASN A 39 7.17 10.42 9.44
CA ASN A 39 6.29 11.52 9.04
C ASN A 39 4.96 10.96 8.49
N ALA A 40 4.31 10.08 9.25
CA ALA A 40 3.02 9.55 8.85
C ALA A 40 1.98 10.70 8.71
N PRO A 41 1.24 10.78 7.59
CA PRO A 41 0.15 11.74 7.43
C PRO A 41 -0.85 11.63 8.58
N GLN A 42 -1.25 12.77 9.14
CA GLN A 42 -2.18 12.81 10.27
C GLN A 42 -3.49 12.08 9.98
N LEU A 43 -4.00 12.17 8.74
CA LEU A 43 -5.20 11.46 8.29
C LEU A 43 -5.12 9.94 8.50
N ILE A 44 -3.94 9.33 8.32
CA ILE A 44 -3.74 7.88 8.52
C ILE A 44 -3.75 7.55 10.01
N VAL A 45 -3.15 8.41 10.84
CA VAL A 45 -3.16 8.27 12.30
C VAL A 45 -4.58 8.40 12.84
N ASP A 46 -5.33 9.40 12.36
CA ASP A 46 -6.73 9.64 12.73
C ASP A 46 -7.62 8.47 12.32
N TRP A 47 -7.42 7.94 11.10
CA TRP A 47 -8.12 6.75 10.63
C TRP A 47 -7.86 5.54 11.54
N HIS A 48 -6.60 5.28 11.89
CA HIS A 48 -6.24 4.17 12.77
C HIS A 48 -6.87 4.32 14.16
N ASN A 49 -6.83 5.53 14.74
CA ASN A 49 -7.38 5.80 16.06
C ASN A 49 -8.91 5.66 16.05
N LEU A 50 -9.58 6.19 15.02
CA LEU A 50 -11.02 6.08 14.87
C LEU A 50 -11.44 4.62 14.69
N ARG A 51 -10.74 3.85 13.85
CA ARG A 51 -10.98 2.40 13.66
C ARG A 51 -10.95 1.66 15.00
N ASN A 52 -9.96 1.94 15.84
CA ASN A 52 -9.80 1.26 17.13
C ASN A 52 -10.74 1.79 18.22
N SER A 53 -11.35 2.96 18.02
CA SER A 53 -12.32 3.54 18.96
C SER A 53 -13.75 3.03 18.77
N ILE A 54 -14.06 2.43 17.61
CA ILE A 54 -15.37 1.85 17.35
C ILE A 54 -15.52 0.60 18.22
N SER A 55 -16.50 0.61 19.11
CA SER A 55 -16.79 -0.51 20.01
C SER A 55 -18.26 -0.92 19.92
N SER A 56 -18.54 -2.17 20.28
CA SER A 56 -19.90 -2.71 20.34
C SER A 56 -20.79 -2.05 21.41
N ASN A 57 -20.20 -1.26 22.32
CA ASN A 57 -20.89 -0.65 23.46
C ASN A 57 -21.35 0.79 23.17
N GLN A 58 -21.08 1.32 21.97
CA GLN A 58 -21.55 2.64 21.56
C GLN A 58 -23.05 2.63 21.23
N SER A 59 -23.72 3.77 21.40
CA SER A 59 -25.07 3.93 20.87
C SER A 59 -25.06 3.80 19.35
N SER A 60 -26.16 3.35 18.74
CA SER A 60 -26.27 3.25 17.27
C SER A 60 -26.00 4.60 16.58
N ALA A 61 -26.45 5.71 17.16
CA ALA A 61 -26.20 7.05 16.62
C ALA A 61 -24.69 7.40 16.63
N ASP A 62 -23.98 7.14 17.73
CA ASP A 62 -22.54 7.40 17.82
C ASP A 62 -21.75 6.51 16.87
N ARG A 63 -22.17 5.25 16.72
CA ARG A 63 -21.56 4.29 15.81
C ARG A 63 -21.74 4.73 14.36
N ILE A 64 -22.93 5.18 13.97
CA ILE A 64 -23.19 5.77 12.63
C ILE A 64 -22.25 6.94 12.36
N ILE A 65 -22.13 7.88 13.30
CA ILE A 65 -21.24 9.05 13.15
C ILE A 65 -19.78 8.61 12.97
N ALA A 66 -19.31 7.65 13.76
CA ALA A 66 -17.95 7.13 13.67
C ALA A 66 -17.68 6.43 12.33
N LEU A 67 -18.63 5.62 11.85
CA LEU A 67 -18.51 4.93 10.56
C LEU A 67 -18.47 5.89 9.38
N THR A 68 -19.33 6.91 9.35
CA THR A 68 -19.33 7.95 8.32
C THR A 68 -18.01 8.73 8.31
N LYS A 69 -17.47 9.07 9.49
CA LYS A 69 -16.15 9.71 9.60
C LYS A 69 -15.04 8.81 9.07
N LEU A 70 -15.09 7.50 9.35
CA LEU A 70 -14.10 6.55 8.88
C LEU A 70 -14.14 6.40 7.35
N GLU A 71 -15.33 6.34 6.75
CA GLU A 71 -15.51 6.35 5.29
C GLU A 71 -14.86 7.61 4.66
N ASN A 72 -15.13 8.79 5.23
CA ASN A 72 -14.57 10.05 4.73
C ASN A 72 -13.03 10.06 4.82
N LEU A 73 -12.46 9.63 5.95
CA LEU A 73 -11.01 9.52 6.11
C LEU A 73 -10.40 8.57 5.08
N VAL A 74 -11.05 7.45 4.78
CA VAL A 74 -10.59 6.54 3.72
C VAL A 74 -10.55 7.24 2.37
N LYS A 75 -11.63 7.96 1.99
CA LYS A 75 -11.68 8.71 0.73
C LYS A 75 -10.59 9.79 0.64
N GLU A 76 -10.27 10.44 1.76
CA GLU A 76 -9.20 11.44 1.82
C GLU A 76 -7.82 10.80 1.72
N ILE A 77 -7.57 9.70 2.42
CA ILE A 77 -6.30 8.95 2.34
C ILE A 77 -6.05 8.47 0.90
N GLN A 78 -7.08 8.04 0.17
CA GLN A 78 -6.94 7.64 -1.23
C GLN A 78 -6.55 8.79 -2.19
N LYS A 79 -6.74 10.05 -1.77
CA LYS A 79 -6.33 11.23 -2.53
C LYS A 79 -4.91 11.67 -2.17
N LEU A 80 -4.30 11.12 -1.12
CA LEU A 80 -2.92 11.42 -0.78
C LEU A 80 -2.01 10.96 -1.92
N ASP A 81 -1.04 11.81 -2.24
CA ASP A 81 -0.02 11.46 -3.23
C ASP A 81 0.90 10.39 -2.66
N ASN A 82 1.34 9.48 -3.54
CA ASN A 82 2.18 8.33 -3.18
C ASN A 82 3.64 8.79 -3.01
N SER A 83 3.89 9.54 -1.95
CA SER A 83 5.19 10.10 -1.60
C SER A 83 6.05 9.13 -0.78
N ASP A 84 7.32 9.48 -0.59
CA ASP A 84 8.28 8.65 0.11
C ASP A 84 7.93 8.47 1.60
N VAL A 85 8.06 7.23 2.07
CA VAL A 85 7.84 6.78 3.45
C VAL A 85 9.19 6.55 4.11
N ASN A 86 9.61 7.46 4.98
CA ASN A 86 10.84 7.32 5.76
C ASN A 86 10.58 6.57 7.07
N LEU A 87 11.40 5.55 7.35
CA LEU A 87 11.23 4.65 8.49
C LEU A 87 12.30 4.86 9.56
N SER A 88 11.96 4.57 10.81
CA SER A 88 12.86 4.73 11.96
C SER A 88 14.12 3.85 11.91
N ASN A 89 14.13 2.77 11.12
CA ASN A 89 15.27 1.87 10.94
C ASN A 89 16.23 2.32 9.81
N GLY A 90 16.03 3.53 9.26
CA GLY A 90 16.83 4.10 8.18
C GLY A 90 16.50 3.54 6.79
N ILE A 91 15.40 2.82 6.65
CA ILE A 91 14.85 2.38 5.37
C ILE A 91 13.87 3.43 4.84
N GLN A 92 13.79 3.55 3.52
CA GLN A 92 12.82 4.39 2.83
C GLN A 92 11.99 3.50 1.89
N MET A 93 10.68 3.70 1.88
CA MET A 93 9.81 3.17 0.82
C MET A 93 9.45 4.30 -0.12
N SER A 94 9.55 4.09 -1.42
CA SER A 94 9.33 5.12 -2.44
C SER A 94 8.41 4.56 -3.52
N TRP A 95 7.38 5.32 -3.90
CA TRP A 95 6.47 4.91 -4.97
C TRP A 95 7.17 5.01 -6.33
N ARG A 96 7.36 3.87 -7.00
CA ARG A 96 8.07 3.79 -8.28
C ARG A 96 7.42 2.73 -9.16
N ASN A 97 7.24 3.03 -10.45
CA ASN A 97 6.77 2.07 -11.45
C ASN A 97 5.46 1.35 -11.05
N GLY A 98 4.58 2.02 -10.32
CA GLY A 98 3.28 1.49 -9.89
C GLY A 98 3.26 0.71 -8.58
N SER A 99 4.38 0.62 -7.87
CA SER A 99 4.46 -0.05 -6.56
C SER A 99 5.46 0.65 -5.63
N PHE A 100 5.44 0.36 -4.34
CA PHE A 100 6.53 0.79 -3.46
C PHE A 100 7.79 -0.05 -3.70
N SER A 101 8.90 0.65 -3.98
CA SER A 101 10.25 0.12 -3.86
C SER A 101 10.78 0.43 -2.46
N ILE A 102 11.53 -0.49 -1.89
CA ILE A 102 12.10 -0.36 -0.56
C ILE A 102 13.61 -0.22 -0.70
N GLY A 103 14.20 0.75 -0.04
CA GLY A 103 15.64 0.97 -0.12
C GLY A 103 16.26 1.49 1.15
N LYS A 104 17.57 1.33 1.23
CA LYS A 104 18.39 1.89 2.32
C LYS A 104 19.61 2.58 1.72
N GLN A 105 19.92 3.76 2.27
CA GLN A 105 21.12 4.48 1.89
C GLN A 105 22.34 3.73 2.40
N GLU A 106 23.26 3.50 1.49
CA GLU A 106 24.54 2.88 1.73
C GLU A 106 25.62 3.96 1.74
N THR A 107 26.42 3.98 2.79
CA THR A 107 27.63 4.81 2.88
C THR A 107 28.79 3.88 3.17
N VAL A 108 29.55 3.51 2.13
CA VAL A 108 30.62 2.51 2.24
C VAL A 108 31.95 3.12 1.79
N ARG A 109 33.03 2.78 2.51
CA ARG A 109 34.39 3.13 2.08
C ARG A 109 34.78 2.23 0.92
N ARG A 110 35.42 2.82 -0.09
CA ARG A 110 35.85 2.12 -1.31
C ARG A 110 36.65 0.84 -0.96
N GLY A 111 36.08 -0.34 -1.27
CA GLY A 111 36.69 -1.66 -1.04
C GLY A 111 36.10 -2.50 0.10
N GLU A 112 35.14 -1.98 0.88
CA GLU A 112 34.44 -2.75 1.91
C GLU A 112 33.20 -3.46 1.36
N GLN A 113 32.91 -4.68 1.86
CA GLN A 113 31.68 -5.40 1.56
C GLN A 113 30.52 -4.79 2.35
N SER A 114 29.39 -4.60 1.66
CA SER A 114 28.20 -3.98 2.21
C SER A 114 27.13 -4.99 2.60
N GLN A 115 26.64 -4.88 3.83
CA GLN A 115 25.49 -5.64 4.32
C GLN A 115 24.15 -4.97 3.96
N THR A 116 24.15 -3.79 3.33
CA THR A 116 22.92 -3.03 3.06
C THR A 116 21.94 -3.80 2.18
N ARG A 117 22.43 -4.58 1.21
CA ARG A 117 21.56 -5.41 0.35
C ARG A 117 20.85 -6.51 1.13
N GLU A 118 21.56 -7.17 2.05
CA GLU A 118 20.99 -8.22 2.90
C GLU A 118 19.95 -7.63 3.85
N ILE A 119 20.25 -6.48 4.47
CA ILE A 119 19.30 -5.74 5.33
C ILE A 119 18.02 -5.37 4.56
N VAL A 120 18.15 -4.82 3.34
CA VAL A 120 16.99 -4.45 2.52
C VAL A 120 16.20 -5.70 2.12
N SER A 121 16.87 -6.78 1.71
CA SER A 121 16.22 -8.04 1.31
C SER A 121 15.44 -8.67 2.48
N ASN A 122 16.05 -8.73 3.67
CA ASN A 122 15.41 -9.29 4.87
C ASN A 122 14.19 -8.45 5.24
N PHE A 123 14.32 -7.12 5.25
CA PHE A 123 13.20 -6.24 5.56
C PHE A 123 12.08 -6.34 4.52
N VAL A 124 12.38 -6.44 3.22
CA VAL A 124 11.36 -6.65 2.17
C VAL A 124 10.56 -7.91 2.46
N SER A 125 11.23 -9.02 2.80
CA SER A 125 10.56 -10.28 3.12
C SER A 125 9.66 -10.18 4.36
N GLU A 126 10.15 -9.55 5.43
CA GLU A 126 9.39 -9.34 6.67
C GLU A 126 8.17 -8.43 6.42
N PHE A 127 8.39 -7.33 5.69
CA PHE A 127 7.36 -6.38 5.32
C PHE A 127 6.27 -7.03 4.46
N ASP A 128 6.65 -7.77 3.42
CA ASP A 128 5.67 -8.42 2.54
C ASP A 128 4.82 -9.46 3.28
N SER A 129 5.41 -10.16 4.26
CA SER A 129 4.67 -11.08 5.14
C SER A 129 3.70 -10.35 6.07
N ALA A 130 4.14 -9.27 6.72
CA ALA A 130 3.27 -8.45 7.57
C ALA A 130 2.12 -7.83 6.75
N TYR A 131 2.44 -7.28 5.57
CA TYR A 131 1.46 -6.72 4.65
C TYR A 131 0.41 -7.74 4.22
N ALA A 132 0.83 -8.97 3.93
CA ALA A 132 -0.09 -10.06 3.61
C ALA A 132 -1.06 -10.38 4.75
N SER A 133 -0.55 -10.43 5.98
CA SER A 133 -1.34 -10.70 7.19
C SER A 133 -2.39 -9.61 7.39
N VAL A 134 -1.95 -8.35 7.40
CA VAL A 134 -2.83 -7.18 7.59
C VAL A 134 -3.88 -7.08 6.48
N GLU A 135 -3.50 -7.28 5.22
CA GLU A 135 -4.47 -7.29 4.10
C GLU A 135 -5.54 -8.37 4.31
N GLY A 136 -5.15 -9.55 4.81
CA GLY A 136 -6.06 -10.63 5.18
C GLY A 136 -6.99 -10.26 6.34
N GLU A 137 -6.45 -9.69 7.42
CA GLU A 137 -7.22 -9.24 8.58
C GLU A 137 -8.26 -8.17 8.21
N MET A 138 -7.86 -7.17 7.43
CA MET A 138 -8.78 -6.11 6.96
C MET A 138 -9.90 -6.69 6.09
N ARG A 139 -9.62 -7.70 5.26
CA ARG A 139 -10.66 -8.39 4.49
C ARG A 139 -11.63 -9.15 5.36
N ASN A 140 -11.11 -9.91 6.31
CA ASN A 140 -11.93 -10.69 7.23
C ASN A 140 -12.81 -9.76 8.09
N GLU A 141 -12.28 -8.62 8.54
CA GLU A 141 -13.07 -7.58 9.22
C GLU A 141 -14.23 -7.11 8.34
N LEU A 142 -13.96 -6.77 7.08
CA LEU A 142 -15.00 -6.32 6.15
C LEU A 142 -16.04 -7.41 5.84
N GLU A 143 -15.62 -8.67 5.71
CA GLU A 143 -16.51 -9.81 5.51
C GLU A 143 -17.39 -10.07 6.73
N ASN A 144 -16.84 -9.97 7.94
CA ASN A 144 -17.61 -10.09 9.17
C ASN A 144 -18.64 -8.96 9.30
N ILE A 145 -18.28 -7.71 8.98
CA ILE A 145 -19.24 -6.60 8.98
C ILE A 145 -20.38 -6.85 7.98
N ILE A 146 -20.08 -7.39 6.79
CA ILE A 146 -21.12 -7.77 5.81
C ILE A 146 -22.04 -8.85 6.40
N ALA A 147 -21.47 -9.89 6.99
CA ALA A 147 -22.23 -10.98 7.60
C ALA A 147 -23.10 -10.48 8.78
N ASP A 148 -22.60 -9.54 9.58
CA ASP A 148 -23.35 -8.89 10.67
C ASP A 148 -24.52 -8.07 10.13
N ILE A 149 -24.34 -7.32 9.04
CA ILE A 149 -25.43 -6.60 8.36
C ILE A 149 -26.49 -7.57 7.83
N GLU A 150 -26.05 -8.69 7.24
CA GLU A 150 -26.94 -9.67 6.64
C GLU A 150 -27.73 -10.47 7.69
N SER A 151 -27.10 -10.78 8.82
CA SER A 151 -27.72 -11.48 9.95
C SER A 151 -28.56 -10.56 10.85
N GLY A 152 -28.20 -9.27 10.97
CA GLY A 152 -28.78 -8.28 11.89
C GLY A 152 -29.94 -7.44 11.36
N LYS A 153 -30.61 -7.85 10.27
CA LYS A 153 -31.70 -7.08 9.60
C LYS A 153 -32.87 -6.66 10.52
N SER A 154 -32.99 -7.24 11.71
CA SER A 154 -34.04 -6.96 12.71
C SER A 154 -33.53 -6.24 13.97
N GLN A 155 -32.22 -6.15 14.19
CA GLN A 155 -31.62 -5.52 15.38
C GLN A 155 -30.82 -4.25 15.07
N LEU A 156 -30.35 -4.09 13.83
CA LEU A 156 -29.71 -2.87 13.36
C LEU A 156 -30.75 -1.93 12.74
N ALA A 157 -30.69 -0.65 13.09
CA ALA A 157 -31.53 0.37 12.46
C ALA A 157 -31.21 0.45 10.95
N ALA A 158 -32.22 0.74 10.13
CA ALA A 158 -32.07 0.81 8.67
C ALA A 158 -30.95 1.80 8.25
N GLU A 159 -30.82 2.92 8.96
CA GLU A 159 -29.76 3.92 8.74
C GLU A 159 -28.36 3.38 9.06
N GLU A 160 -28.22 2.56 10.10
CA GLU A 160 -26.93 1.95 10.46
C GLU A 160 -26.48 0.95 9.37
N ILE A 161 -27.42 0.20 8.81
CA ILE A 161 -27.18 -0.73 7.70
C ILE A 161 -26.71 0.03 6.45
N GLU A 162 -27.36 1.14 6.09
CA GLU A 162 -26.96 1.91 4.91
C GLU A 162 -25.56 2.51 5.04
N VAL A 163 -25.21 3.04 6.22
CA VAL A 163 -23.88 3.62 6.46
C VAL A 163 -22.79 2.56 6.47
N GLN A 164 -23.03 1.39 7.06
CA GLN A 164 -22.05 0.31 7.00
C GLN A 164 -21.84 -0.19 5.56
N ARG A 165 -22.91 -0.27 4.76
CA ARG A 165 -22.80 -0.62 3.33
C ARG A 165 -21.99 0.41 2.54
N ALA A 166 -22.21 1.70 2.78
CA ALA A 166 -21.42 2.77 2.14
C ALA A 166 -19.94 2.70 2.51
N ARG A 167 -19.62 2.46 3.79
CA ARG A 167 -18.26 2.23 4.26
C ARG A 167 -17.62 1.02 3.57
N ILE A 168 -18.29 -0.14 3.58
CA ILE A 168 -17.79 -1.37 2.95
C ILE A 168 -17.51 -1.15 1.46
N GLN A 169 -18.46 -0.52 0.75
CA GLN A 169 -18.33 -0.26 -0.67
C GLN A 169 -17.11 0.65 -0.93
N THR A 170 -16.95 1.72 -0.15
CA THR A 170 -15.80 2.63 -0.26
C THR A 170 -14.48 1.91 0.02
N GLU A 171 -14.41 1.09 1.08
CA GLU A 171 -13.19 0.35 1.40
C GLU A 171 -12.85 -0.72 0.36
N ARG A 172 -13.85 -1.43 -0.17
CA ARG A 172 -13.68 -2.39 -1.28
C ARG A 172 -13.25 -1.70 -2.56
N GLU A 173 -13.89 -0.59 -2.90
CA GLU A 173 -13.50 0.25 -4.04
C GLU A 173 -12.07 0.73 -3.87
N ALA A 174 -11.64 1.11 -2.67
CA ALA A 174 -10.27 1.49 -2.39
C ALA A 174 -9.26 0.39 -2.67
N LEU A 175 -9.51 -0.81 -2.14
CA LEU A 175 -8.64 -1.96 -2.38
C LEU A 175 -8.63 -2.37 -3.86
N SER A 176 -9.77 -2.25 -4.55
CA SER A 176 -9.86 -2.60 -5.98
C SER A 176 -9.22 -1.57 -6.90
N LYS A 177 -9.43 -0.27 -6.65
CA LYS A 177 -8.86 0.85 -7.40
C LYS A 177 -7.34 0.89 -7.25
N SER A 178 -6.85 0.62 -6.04
CA SER A 178 -5.44 0.46 -5.73
C SER A 178 -4.78 -0.63 -6.63
N ARG A 179 -5.46 -1.77 -6.80
CA ARG A 179 -5.04 -2.84 -7.74
C ARG A 179 -5.18 -2.49 -9.22
N GLN A 180 -6.16 -1.68 -9.60
CA GLN A 180 -6.35 -1.23 -10.98
C GLN A 180 -5.31 -0.17 -11.38
N GLN A 181 -5.04 0.80 -10.50
CA GLN A 181 -4.01 1.84 -10.68
C GLN A 181 -2.63 1.21 -10.84
N LEU A 182 -2.30 0.16 -10.09
CA LEU A 182 -1.10 -0.65 -10.31
C LEU A 182 -1.00 -1.14 -11.76
N ARG A 183 -2.06 -1.73 -12.30
CA ARG A 183 -2.05 -2.27 -13.67
C ARG A 183 -1.83 -1.15 -14.68
N GLU A 184 -2.54 -0.04 -14.55
CA GLU A 184 -2.41 1.10 -15.45
C GLU A 184 -1.02 1.74 -15.39
N GLN A 185 -0.45 1.92 -14.20
CA GLN A 185 0.88 2.50 -14.03
C GLN A 185 2.00 1.56 -14.49
N ARG A 186 1.90 0.26 -14.21
CA ARG A 186 2.85 -0.74 -14.75
C ARG A 186 2.77 -0.82 -16.27
N MET A 187 1.58 -0.76 -16.84
CA MET A 187 1.41 -0.73 -18.30
C MET A 187 2.07 0.51 -18.91
N LYS A 188 1.87 1.70 -18.33
CA LYS A 188 2.55 2.92 -18.77
C LYS A 188 4.07 2.82 -18.67
N HIS A 189 4.60 2.22 -17.60
CA HIS A 189 6.03 2.01 -17.45
C HIS A 189 6.58 1.05 -18.52
N VAL A 190 5.89 -0.07 -18.76
CA VAL A 190 6.27 -1.03 -19.82
C VAL A 190 6.17 -0.41 -21.20
N GLU A 191 5.19 0.45 -21.45
CA GLU A 191 5.06 1.22 -22.69
C GLU A 191 6.25 2.18 -22.88
N SER A 192 6.60 2.96 -21.85
CA SER A 192 7.74 3.89 -21.87
C SER A 192 9.07 3.18 -22.11
N VAL A 193 9.36 2.12 -21.33
CA VAL A 193 10.61 1.34 -21.49
C VAL A 193 10.63 0.61 -22.83
N GLY A 194 9.48 0.09 -23.26
CA GLY A 194 9.33 -0.51 -24.59
C GLY A 194 9.70 0.49 -25.69
N GLU A 195 9.16 1.71 -25.62
CA GLU A 195 9.39 2.76 -26.60
C GLU A 195 10.86 3.18 -26.65
N GLU A 196 11.51 3.37 -25.49
CA GLU A 196 12.95 3.62 -25.37
C GLU A 196 13.79 2.51 -26.03
N LEU A 197 13.32 1.26 -25.98
CA LEU A 197 13.97 0.09 -26.58
C LEU A 197 13.54 -0.16 -28.05
N GLY A 198 12.67 0.68 -28.62
CA GLY A 198 12.18 0.55 -30.00
C GLY A 198 11.04 -0.46 -30.20
N TYR A 199 10.23 -0.68 -29.16
CA TYR A 199 9.07 -1.58 -29.17
C TYR A 199 7.79 -0.84 -28.77
N ALA A 200 6.66 -1.17 -29.38
CA ALA A 200 5.33 -0.76 -28.94
C ALA A 200 4.61 -1.91 -28.23
N VAL A 201 3.84 -1.57 -27.20
CA VAL A 201 2.96 -2.54 -26.53
C VAL A 201 1.65 -2.67 -27.30
N ARG A 202 1.34 -3.88 -27.78
CA ARG A 202 0.05 -4.19 -28.44
C ARG A 202 -0.79 -5.14 -27.62
N LYS A 203 -2.10 -4.86 -27.56
CA LYS A 203 -3.10 -5.79 -27.04
C LYS A 203 -3.35 -6.88 -28.06
N GLN A 204 -3.10 -8.13 -27.70
CA GLN A 204 -3.39 -9.28 -28.54
C GLN A 204 -4.35 -10.22 -27.79
N ARG A 205 -5.45 -10.59 -28.45
CA ARG A 205 -6.37 -11.59 -27.92
C ARG A 205 -5.82 -12.98 -28.23
N ILE A 206 -5.48 -13.74 -27.19
CA ILE A 206 -5.00 -15.13 -27.32
C ILE A 206 -6.00 -16.02 -26.58
N GLY A 207 -6.88 -16.66 -27.35
CA GLY A 207 -8.02 -17.40 -26.82
C GLY A 207 -9.02 -16.49 -26.07
N LYS A 208 -9.38 -16.86 -24.84
CA LYS A 208 -10.27 -16.06 -23.96
C LYS A 208 -9.53 -14.96 -23.17
N LYS A 209 -8.19 -14.86 -23.26
CA LYS A 209 -7.38 -13.91 -22.48
C LYS A 209 -6.86 -12.79 -23.38
N ILE A 210 -6.83 -11.57 -22.84
CA ILE A 210 -6.09 -10.45 -23.42
C ILE A 210 -4.66 -10.53 -22.90
N LYS A 211 -3.68 -10.58 -23.79
CA LYS A 211 -2.25 -10.44 -23.46
C LYS A 211 -1.73 -9.13 -24.04
N TYR A 212 -0.77 -8.53 -23.36
CA TYR A 212 0.00 -7.39 -23.85
C TYR A 212 1.33 -7.93 -24.35
N VAL A 213 1.69 -7.60 -25.60
CA VAL A 213 2.88 -8.12 -26.26
C VAL A 213 3.71 -6.94 -26.77
N LEU A 214 5.02 -6.99 -26.55
CA LEU A 214 5.96 -6.02 -27.13
C LEU A 214 6.20 -6.38 -28.60
N VAL A 215 5.95 -5.43 -29.49
CA VAL A 215 6.13 -5.58 -30.93
C VAL A 215 7.12 -4.52 -31.38
N ARG A 216 8.11 -4.88 -32.19
CA ARG A 216 9.12 -3.93 -32.67
C ARG A 216 8.42 -2.78 -33.41
N ASN A 217 8.82 -1.54 -33.14
CA ASN A 217 8.33 -0.40 -33.91
C ASN A 217 8.79 -0.56 -35.37
N PRO A 218 7.90 -0.33 -36.34
CA PRO A 218 8.28 -0.30 -37.75
C PRO A 218 9.25 0.84 -38.06
#